data_AF-A0A537LNR4-F1
#
_entry.id   AF-A0A537LNR4-F1
#
_cell.length_a   1.000
_cell.length_b   1.000
_cell.length_c   1.000
_cell.angle_alpha   90.00
_cell.angle_beta   90.00
_cell.angle_gamma   90.00
#
_symmetry.space_group_name_H-M   'P 1'
#
loop_
_entity.id
_entity.type
_entity.pdbx_description
1 polymer ?
#
loop_
_entity_poly.entity_id
_entity_poly.type
_entity_poly.pdbx_seq_one_letter_code
_entity_poly.pdbx_strand_id
1 'polypeptide(L)' 'MKCPNCGTENPASKIVCTNCGRRLRPGRHVVGPTVQTEKELMAWVRGDMRRLGVVTAIVVAVGIALGYVIH' A
#
# COMPACT_ATOMS: atom_id res chain seq x y z
N MET A 1 -35.63 -4.17 1.90
CA MET A 1 -34.71 -4.36 0.75
C MET A 1 -34.89 -5.74 0.17
N LYS A 2 -35.03 -5.84 -1.16
CA LYS A 2 -35.21 -7.11 -1.84
C LYS A 2 -33.87 -7.81 -2.06
N CYS A 3 -33.78 -9.09 -1.72
CA CYS A 3 -32.56 -9.87 -1.98
C CYS A 3 -32.38 -10.06 -3.49
N PRO A 4 -31.22 -9.71 -4.08
CA PRO A 4 -30.98 -9.89 -5.52
C PRO A 4 -30.85 -11.36 -5.96
N ASN A 5 -30.69 -12.29 -5.01
CA ASN A 5 -30.47 -13.71 -5.32
C ASN A 5 -31.74 -14.56 -5.24
N CYS A 6 -32.60 -14.33 -4.23
CA CYS A 6 -33.81 -15.12 -4.03
C CYS A 6 -35.10 -14.29 -4.05
N GLY A 7 -35.00 -12.97 -4.15
CA GLY A 7 -36.17 -12.07 -4.19
C GLY A 7 -36.87 -11.84 -2.85
N THR A 8 -36.43 -12.47 -1.75
CA THR A 8 -37.02 -12.27 -0.42
C THR A 8 -36.87 -10.83 0.06
N GLU A 9 -37.94 -10.29 0.64
CA GLU A 9 -37.92 -8.97 1.25
C GLU A 9 -37.31 -9.04 2.66
N ASN A 10 -36.20 -8.33 2.87
CA ASN A 10 -35.47 -8.31 4.14
C ASN A 10 -35.48 -6.89 4.74
N PRO A 11 -35.49 -6.75 6.08
CA PRO A 11 -35.28 -5.47 6.74
C PRO A 11 -33.98 -4.79 6.29
N ALA A 12 -33.98 -3.47 6.17
CA ALA A 12 -32.81 -2.71 5.68
C ALA A 12 -31.57 -2.82 6.59
N SER A 13 -31.74 -3.20 7.86
CA SER A 13 -30.66 -3.43 8.81
C SER A 13 -29.99 -4.82 8.67
N LYS A 14 -30.59 -5.76 7.92
CA LYS A 14 -30.03 -7.11 7.75
C LYS A 14 -28.84 -7.07 6.79
N ILE A 15 -27.69 -7.55 7.27
CA ILE A 15 -26.48 -7.70 6.45
C ILE A 15 -26.54 -8.97 5.60
N VAL A 16 -27.34 -9.95 6.01
CA VAL A 16 -27.49 -11.27 5.39
C VAL A 16 -28.97 -11.60 5.22
N CYS A 17 -29.33 -12.20 4.08
CA CYS A 17 -30.69 -12.62 3.78
C CYS A 17 -31.13 -13.76 4.71
N THR A 18 -32.32 -13.65 5.28
CA THR A 18 -32.88 -14.66 6.21
C THR A 18 -33.33 -15.94 5.52
N ASN A 19 -33.53 -15.92 4.20
CA ASN A 19 -34.02 -17.07 3.44
C ASN A 19 -32.89 -17.84 2.73
N CYS A 20 -31.99 -17.15 2.02
CA CYS A 20 -30.94 -17.81 1.23
C CYS A 20 -29.51 -17.64 1.79
N GLY A 21 -29.32 -16.88 2.88
CA GLY A 21 -28.01 -16.69 3.50
C GLY A 21 -27.04 -15.77 2.74
N ARG A 22 -27.43 -15.15 1.62
CA ARG A 22 -26.56 -14.24 0.87
C ARG A 22 -26.39 -12.89 1.60
N ARG A 23 -25.17 -12.31 1.57
CA ARG A 23 -24.95 -10.93 2.02
C ARG A 23 -25.72 -9.93 1.16
N LEU A 24 -26.48 -9.08 1.83
CA LEU A 24 -27.26 -7.99 1.25
C LEU A 24 -26.48 -6.68 1.20
N ARG A 25 -25.51 -6.50 2.10
CA ARG A 25 -24.61 -5.35 2.11
C ARG A 25 -23.23 -5.80 1.64
N PRO A 26 -22.63 -5.14 0.63
CA PRO A 26 -21.23 -5.36 0.32
C PRO A 26 -20.44 -5.02 1.59
N GLY A 27 -19.69 -5.98 2.11
CA GLY A 27 -18.70 -5.68 3.14
C GLY A 27 -17.77 -4.61 2.58
N ARG A 28 -17.32 -3.66 3.41
CA ARG A 28 -16.17 -2.85 3.03
C ARG A 28 -15.05 -3.84 2.75
N HIS A 29 -14.77 -4.10 1.48
CA HIS A 29 -13.49 -4.62 1.06
C HIS A 29 -12.50 -3.51 1.41
N VAL A 30 -11.95 -3.58 2.62
CA VAL A 30 -10.71 -2.87 2.92
C VAL A 30 -9.67 -3.59 2.09
N VAL A 31 -9.43 -3.07 0.89
CA VAL A 31 -8.31 -3.50 0.06
C VAL A 31 -7.06 -3.08 0.81
N GLY A 32 -6.51 -4.00 1.60
CA GLY A 32 -5.17 -3.86 2.17
C GLY A 32 -4.13 -3.90 1.04
N PRO A 33 -2.89 -3.44 1.28
CA PRO A 33 -1.85 -3.49 0.26
C PRO A 33 -1.61 -4.94 -0.13
N THR A 34 -1.96 -5.30 -1.36
CA THR A 34 -1.76 -6.65 -1.90
C THR A 34 -0.29 -6.86 -2.22
N VAL A 35 0.21 -8.04 -1.87
CA VAL A 35 1.55 -8.64 -2.02
C VAL A 35 2.24 -8.51 -3.41
N GLN A 36 1.68 -7.78 -4.38
CA GLN A 36 2.40 -7.32 -5.59
C GLN A 36 3.60 -6.40 -5.27
N THR A 37 3.66 -5.90 -4.03
CA THR A 37 4.62 -4.92 -3.54
C THR A 37 6.05 -5.41 -3.48
N GLU A 38 6.38 -6.70 -3.34
CA GLU A 38 7.79 -7.06 -3.02
C GLU A 38 8.78 -6.66 -4.11
N LYS A 39 8.48 -6.93 -5.38
CA LYS A 39 9.41 -6.66 -6.49
C LYS A 39 9.45 -5.16 -6.82
N GLU A 40 8.30 -4.50 -6.80
CA GLU A 40 8.17 -3.07 -7.08
C GLU A 40 8.71 -2.21 -5.91
N LEU A 41 8.50 -2.63 -4.66
CA LEU A 41 9.08 -2.03 -3.46
C LEU A 41 10.59 -2.17 -3.47
N MET A 42 11.13 -3.35 -3.79
CA MET A 42 12.58 -3.55 -3.85
C MET A 42 13.24 -2.72 -4.96
N ALA A 43 12.56 -2.51 -6.09
CA ALA A 43 13.03 -1.61 -7.14
C ALA A 43 13.07 -0.14 -6.66
N TRP A 44 12.04 0.31 -5.95
CA TRP A 44 11.97 1.66 -5.39
C TRP A 44 12.99 1.87 -4.27
N VAL A 45 13.12 0.94 -3.34
CA VAL A 45 14.09 0.96 -2.22
C VAL A 45 15.53 0.95 -2.75
N ARG A 46 15.84 0.15 -3.78
CA ARG A 46 17.17 0.14 -4.39
C ARG A 46 17.53 1.47 -5.05
N GLY A 47 16.54 2.12 -5.69
CA GLY A 47 16.71 3.44 -6.28
C GLY A 47 17.04 4.51 -5.23
N ASP A 48 16.30 4.51 -4.12
CA ASP A 48 16.50 5.43 -3.01
C ASP A 48 17.86 5.22 -2.33
N MET A 49 18.20 3.97 -2.04
CA MET A 49 19.49 3.60 -1.43
C MET A 49 20.69 4.01 -2.29
N ARG A 50 20.59 3.90 -3.63
CA ARG A 50 21.65 4.35 -4.53
C ARG A 50 21.80 5.87 -4.51
N ARG A 51 20.70 6.63 -4.51
CA ARG A 51 20.74 8.10 -4.44
C ARG A 51 21.38 8.56 -3.13
N LEU A 52 20.95 8.00 -2.01
CA LEU A 52 21.52 8.31 -0.70
C LEU A 52 23.02 8.01 -0.65
N GLY A 53 23.45 6.85 -1.15
CA GLY A 53 24.86 6.49 -1.21
C GLY A 53 25.71 7.48 -2.02
N VAL A 54 25.22 7.92 -3.19
CA VAL A 54 25.91 8.91 -4.03
C VAL A 54 26.02 10.27 -3.32
N VAL A 55 24.92 10.75 -2.72
CA VAL A 55 24.92 12.03 -1.99
C VAL A 55 25.92 12.00 -0.84
N THR A 56 25.92 10.93 -0.04
CA THR A 56 26.87 10.77 1.07
C THR A 56 28.31 10.75 0.57
N ALA A 57 28.61 10.03 -0.51
CA ALA A 57 29.95 9.97 -1.08
C ALA A 57 30.43 11.36 -1.57
N ILE A 58 29.55 12.14 -2.22
CA ILE A 58 29.87 13.50 -2.67
C ILE A 58 30.17 14.40 -1.47
N VAL A 59 29.33 14.38 -0.44
CA VAL A 59 29.51 15.20 0.77
C VAL A 59 30.84 14.89 1.45
N VAL A 60 31.17 13.60 1.60
CA VAL A 60 32.44 13.17 2.19
C VAL A 60 33.63 13.62 1.34
N ALA A 61 33.57 13.42 0.02
CA ALA A 61 34.64 13.83 -0.89
C ALA A 61 34.89 15.34 -0.86
N VAL A 62 33.81 16.15 -0.86
CA VAL A 62 33.90 17.60 -0.75
C VAL A 62 34.48 18.01 0.60
N GLY A 63 34.04 17.41 1.70
CA GLY A 63 34.58 17.69 3.03
C GLY A 63 36.07 17.39 3.14
N ILE A 64 36.51 16.24 2.61
CA ILE A 64 37.92 15.86 2.55
C ILE A 64 38.72 16.86 1.69
N ALA A 65 38.23 17.20 0.50
CA ALA A 65 38.90 18.14 -0.40
C ALA A 65 39.03 19.53 0.23
N LEU A 66 37.97 20.05 0.85
CA LEU A 66 38.02 21.32 1.57
C LEU A 66 39.01 21.27 2.73
N GLY A 67 39.04 20.16 3.48
CA GLY A 67 40.05 19.95 4.54
C GLY A 67 41.48 20.00 4.02
N TYR A 68 41.77 19.37 2.88
CA TYR A 68 43.09 19.43 2.24
C TYR A 68 43.46 20.81 1.70
N VAL A 69 42.48 21.61 1.27
CA VAL A 69 42.72 22.94 0.69
C VAL A 69 42.90 24.01 1.78
N ILE A 70 42.32 23.80 2.97
CA ILE A 70 42.37 24.75 4.09
C ILE A 70 43.58 24.48 5.01
N HIS A 71 44.20 23.30 4.92
CA HIS A 71 45.36 22.88 5.71
C HIS A 71 46.68 23.14 4.96
#